data_AF-A0A3D5V1L6-F1
#
_entry.id   AF-A0A3D5V1L6-F1
#
_cell.length_a   1.000
_cell.length_b   1.000
_cell.length_c   1.000
_cell.angle_alpha   90.00
_cell.angle_beta   90.00
_cell.angle_gamma   90.00
#
_symmetry.space_group_name_H-M   'P 1'
#
loop_
_entity.id
_entity.type
_entity.pdbx_description
1 polymer ?
#
loop_
_entity_poly.entity_id
_entity_poly.type
_entity_poly.pdbx_seq_one_letter_code
_entity_poly.pdbx_strand_id
1 'polypeptide(L)'
;MTNQVVKSEDRKGTSLFSHDPFSAFREEMNSLIDRVFGRSGGFFDTPSATPFSVGQITPSVDLHETDKAYSLTAELPGLDEKDVELIVRDGLLTLKGEKRYEKKDEKDEARVVERHYGSFQRIFTLPSDVDDAEIEAKFDKGVLTVTMPK
;
A
#
# COMPACT_ATOMS: atom_id res chain seq x y z
N MET A 1 -58.02 4.09 -17.01
CA MET A 1 -58.28 3.26 -15.82
C MET A 1 -57.26 3.66 -14.76
N THR A 2 -57.71 3.71 -13.52
CA THR A 2 -57.26 4.57 -12.43
C THR A 2 -56.59 3.75 -11.33
N ASN A 3 -55.66 4.39 -10.59
CA ASN A 3 -55.19 4.05 -9.24
C ASN A 3 -54.34 2.76 -9.07
N GLN A 4 -53.42 2.65 -8.11
CA GLN A 4 -53.31 3.34 -6.82
C GLN A 4 -51.90 3.23 -6.23
N VAL A 5 -51.47 4.28 -5.53
CA VAL A 5 -50.43 4.22 -4.50
C VAL A 5 -50.96 3.40 -3.32
N VAL A 6 -50.21 2.40 -2.86
CA VAL A 6 -50.41 1.79 -1.54
C VAL A 6 -49.10 1.84 -0.77
N LYS A 7 -49.13 2.60 0.32
CA LYS A 7 -48.11 2.69 1.36
C LYS A 7 -48.24 1.42 2.21
N SER A 8 -47.18 0.63 2.41
CA SER A 8 -47.20 -0.45 3.39
C SER A 8 -46.32 -0.08 4.58
N GLU A 9 -46.96 -0.02 5.74
CA GLU A 9 -46.43 0.34 7.04
C GLU A 9 -45.35 -0.61 7.56
N ASP A 10 -44.52 0.01 8.41
CA ASP A 10 -43.50 -0.56 9.27
C ASP A 10 -44.09 -1.72 10.12
N ARG A 11 -43.50 -2.91 9.98
CA ARG A 11 -43.74 -4.03 10.90
C ARG A 11 -42.40 -4.56 11.40
N LYS A 12 -42.03 -4.13 12.61
CA LYS A 12 -40.98 -4.78 13.42
C LYS A 12 -41.39 -6.22 13.72
N GLY A 13 -40.54 -7.15 13.30
CA GLY A 13 -40.65 -8.58 13.58
C GLY A 13 -39.35 -9.30 13.21
N THR A 14 -38.43 -9.34 14.18
CA THR A 14 -37.32 -10.31 14.33
C THR A 14 -37.77 -11.73 13.93
N SER A 15 -37.04 -12.54 13.16
CA SER A 15 -35.65 -12.97 13.39
C SER A 15 -35.16 -13.99 12.34
N LEU A 16 -33.85 -14.29 12.43
CA LEU A 16 -33.16 -15.57 12.16
C LEU A 16 -32.49 -15.76 10.78
N PHE A 17 -31.14 -15.74 10.86
CA PHE A 17 -30.12 -16.14 9.89
C PHE A 17 -29.75 -15.14 8.78
N SER A 18 -28.99 -14.11 9.16
CA SER A 18 -27.91 -13.59 8.31
C SER A 18 -26.62 -13.45 9.13
N HIS A 19 -26.15 -14.55 9.74
CA HIS A 19 -24.72 -14.64 10.01
C HIS A 19 -24.06 -14.94 8.67
N ASP A 20 -23.82 -13.90 7.88
CA ASP A 20 -22.94 -14.02 6.72
C ASP A 20 -21.54 -14.36 7.29
N PRO A 21 -21.03 -15.57 7.05
CA PRO A 21 -19.79 -16.06 7.65
C PRO A 21 -18.58 -15.19 7.26
N PHE A 22 -18.70 -14.37 6.21
CA PHE A 22 -17.69 -13.38 5.85
C PHE A 22 -17.69 -12.13 6.73
N SER A 23 -18.77 -11.85 7.46
CA SER A 23 -18.86 -10.68 8.36
C SER A 23 -17.97 -10.86 9.58
N ALA A 24 -18.02 -12.05 10.20
CA ALA A 24 -17.16 -12.39 11.32
C ALA A 24 -15.68 -12.36 10.92
N PHE A 25 -15.35 -12.82 9.71
CA PHE A 25 -14.00 -12.74 9.16
C PHE A 25 -13.56 -11.28 8.91
N ARG A 26 -14.45 -10.42 8.41
CA ARG A 26 -14.16 -8.98 8.21
C ARG A 26 -13.96 -8.24 9.53
N GLU A 27 -14.75 -8.54 10.54
CA GLU A 27 -14.59 -7.98 11.88
C GLU A 27 -13.30 -8.47 12.55
N GLU A 28 -12.93 -9.73 12.34
CA GLU A 28 -11.65 -10.30 12.80
C GLU A 28 -10.45 -9.68 12.07
N MET A 29 -10.56 -9.43 10.76
CA MET A 29 -9.54 -8.69 10.00
C MET A 29 -9.40 -7.24 10.49
N ASN A 30 -10.52 -6.54 10.71
CA ASN A 30 -10.51 -5.18 11.24
C ASN A 30 -9.89 -5.13 12.65
N SER A 31 -10.16 -6.12 13.50
CA SER A 31 -9.54 -6.22 14.82
C SER A 31 -8.04 -6.56 14.77
N LEU A 32 -7.60 -7.38 13.79
CA LEU A 32 -6.18 -7.67 13.57
C LEU A 32 -5.43 -6.45 13.03
N ILE A 33 -6.08 -5.65 12.20
CA ILE A 33 -5.60 -4.33 11.76
C ILE A 33 -5.48 -3.42 12.99
N ASP A 34 -6.53 -3.21 13.78
CA ASP A 34 -6.46 -2.34 14.96
C ASP A 34 -5.40 -2.77 16.00
N ARG A 35 -5.15 -4.07 16.14
CA ARG A 35 -4.13 -4.61 17.08
C ARG A 35 -2.69 -4.48 16.55
N VAL A 36 -2.49 -4.50 15.23
CA VAL A 36 -1.20 -4.17 14.60
C VAL A 36 -0.94 -2.66 14.71
N PHE A 37 -1.95 -1.85 14.42
CA PHE A 37 -1.88 -0.39 14.45
C PHE A 37 -1.85 0.20 15.88
N GLY A 38 -2.22 -0.58 16.91
CA GLY A 38 -2.33 -0.14 18.30
C GLY A 38 -1.12 -0.42 19.20
N ARG A 39 0.00 -0.94 18.66
CA ARG A 39 1.18 -1.30 19.46
C ARG A 39 2.52 -0.89 18.82
N SER A 40 2.73 0.40 18.63
CA SER A 40 4.01 1.10 18.93
C SER A 40 3.92 2.55 18.44
N GLY A 41 4.31 3.51 19.28
CA GLY A 41 4.14 4.95 19.02
C GLY A 41 4.99 5.50 17.86
N GLY A 42 4.40 5.54 16.67
CA GLY A 42 4.83 6.36 15.52
C GLY A 42 3.79 6.30 14.39
N PHE A 43 3.41 7.45 13.84
CA PHE A 43 2.27 7.69 12.93
C PHE A 43 2.30 6.97 11.55
N PHE A 44 3.21 6.01 11.32
CA PHE A 44 3.38 5.31 10.03
C PHE A 44 3.87 3.86 10.23
N ASP A 45 3.10 3.04 10.97
CA ASP A 45 3.42 1.61 11.15
C ASP A 45 3.10 0.83 9.86
N THR A 46 4.14 0.53 9.08
CA THR A 46 4.06 -0.28 7.86
C THR A 46 3.49 -1.68 8.16
N PRO A 47 2.48 -2.16 7.43
CA PRO A 47 2.14 -3.58 7.42
C PRO A 47 3.19 -4.35 6.61
N SER A 48 4.38 -4.52 7.19
CA SER A 48 5.49 -5.29 6.60
C SER A 48 5.34 -6.81 6.80
N ALA A 49 4.24 -7.30 7.34
CA ALA A 49 4.09 -8.72 7.67
C ALA A 49 2.91 -9.38 6.93
N THR A 50 3.06 -9.60 5.62
CA THR A 50 2.52 -10.82 5.03
C THR A 50 3.58 -11.91 5.19
N PRO A 51 3.39 -12.91 6.07
CA PRO A 51 4.49 -13.78 6.51
C PRO A 51 5.05 -14.77 5.46
N PHE A 52 4.69 -14.70 4.17
CA PHE A 52 5.08 -15.73 3.18
C PHE A 52 5.28 -15.27 1.72
N SER A 53 5.86 -14.10 1.48
CA SER A 53 6.32 -13.75 0.12
C SER A 53 7.82 -14.04 -0.05
N VAL A 54 8.15 -15.29 -0.40
CA VAL A 54 9.51 -15.66 -0.81
C VAL A 54 9.85 -14.88 -2.09
N GLY A 55 10.93 -14.07 -2.05
CA GLY A 55 11.37 -13.27 -3.21
C GLY A 55 10.83 -11.84 -3.26
N GLN A 56 10.23 -11.31 -2.19
CA GLN A 56 9.97 -9.88 -2.09
C GLN A 56 11.18 -9.13 -1.54
N ILE A 57 11.55 -8.04 -2.21
CA ILE A 57 12.51 -7.06 -1.66
C ILE A 57 11.73 -5.93 -1.00
N THR A 58 12.30 -5.35 0.06
CA THR A 58 11.72 -4.20 0.74
C THR A 58 12.65 -3.01 0.56
N PRO A 59 12.35 -2.07 -0.34
CA PRO A 59 13.15 -0.87 -0.52
C PRO A 59 13.28 -0.09 0.79
N SER A 60 14.49 0.42 1.06
CA SER A 60 14.72 1.41 2.12
C SER A 60 13.99 2.70 1.77
N VAL A 61 13.32 3.30 2.75
CA VAL A 61 12.61 4.56 2.56
C VAL A 61 12.82 5.49 3.74
N ASP A 62 12.89 6.78 3.45
CA ASP A 62 12.88 7.86 4.42
C ASP A 62 11.64 8.73 4.20
N LEU A 63 11.04 9.19 5.29
CA LEU A 63 9.90 10.10 5.27
C LEU A 63 10.25 11.34 6.10
N HIS A 64 10.16 12.50 5.47
CA HIS A 64 10.36 13.79 6.10
C HIS A 64 9.08 14.60 6.07
N GLU A 65 8.81 15.32 7.15
CA GLU A 65 7.70 16.25 7.26
C GLU A 65 8.23 17.67 7.49
N THR A 66 7.59 18.62 6.82
CA THR A 66 7.76 20.06 7.07
C THR A 66 6.40 20.70 7.29
N ASP A 67 6.36 21.99 7.62
CA ASP A 67 5.09 22.73 7.74
C ASP A 67 4.30 22.81 6.43
N LYS A 68 4.93 22.54 5.27
CA LYS A 68 4.34 22.74 3.94
C LYS A 68 4.10 21.46 3.14
N ALA A 69 4.83 20.39 3.46
CA ALA A 69 4.81 19.18 2.66
C ALA A 69 5.41 17.99 3.42
N TYR A 70 5.04 16.80 2.98
CA TYR A 70 5.73 15.54 3.24
C TYR A 70 6.65 15.20 2.06
N SER A 71 7.80 14.59 2.33
CA SER A 71 8.74 14.10 1.32
C SER A 71 9.12 12.67 1.62
N LEU A 72 8.78 11.75 0.73
CA LEU A 72 9.17 10.35 0.80
C LEU A 72 10.30 10.08 -0.18
N THR A 73 11.38 9.47 0.29
CA THR A 73 12.51 9.04 -0.55
C THR A 73 12.62 7.52 -0.49
N ALA A 74 12.78 6.85 -1.63
CA ALA A 74 12.97 5.41 -1.70
C ALA A 74 14.21 5.04 -2.51
N GLU A 75 15.07 4.21 -1.96
CA GLU A 75 16.25 3.69 -2.65
C GLU A 75 15.88 2.49 -3.53
N LEU A 76 16.06 2.66 -4.83
CA LEU A 76 15.68 1.72 -5.89
C LEU A 76 16.85 1.49 -6.87
N PRO A 77 18.04 1.09 -6.39
CA PRO A 77 19.24 1.03 -7.22
C PRO A 77 19.16 -0.06 -8.28
N GLY A 78 19.48 0.34 -9.52
CA GLY A 78 19.47 -0.53 -10.70
C GLY A 78 18.10 -0.72 -11.32
N LEU A 79 17.13 0.15 -11.01
CA LEU A 79 15.85 0.27 -11.71
C LEU A 79 15.83 1.56 -12.52
N ASP A 80 15.12 1.53 -13.64
CA ASP A 80 14.72 2.73 -14.37
C ASP A 80 13.35 3.22 -13.87
N GLU A 81 12.98 4.46 -14.18
CA GLU A 81 11.67 5.04 -13.83
C GLU A 81 10.49 4.17 -14.32
N LYS A 82 10.62 3.59 -15.52
CA LYS A 82 9.61 2.69 -16.12
C LYS A 82 9.39 1.38 -15.35
N ASP A 83 10.34 0.99 -14.49
CA ASP A 83 10.27 -0.24 -13.70
C ASP A 83 9.57 0.00 -12.35
N VAL A 84 9.15 1.24 -12.08
CA VAL A 84 8.55 1.71 -10.83
C VAL A 84 7.17 2.27 -11.11
N GLU A 85 6.19 1.82 -10.31
CA GLU A 85 4.82 2.30 -10.37
C GLU A 85 4.45 2.97 -9.05
N LEU A 86 3.89 4.17 -9.14
CA LEU A 86 3.38 4.93 -8.00
C LEU A 86 1.88 5.17 -8.19
N ILE A 87 1.07 4.74 -7.23
CA ILE A 87 -0.39 4.83 -7.30
C ILE A 87 -0.89 5.56 -6.05
N VAL A 88 -1.66 6.62 -6.27
CA VAL A 88 -2.39 7.32 -5.19
C VAL A 88 -3.87 7.00 -5.35
N ARG A 89 -4.47 6.38 -4.34
CA ARG A 89 -5.88 6.02 -4.36
C ARG A 89 -6.41 5.80 -2.95
N ASP A 90 -7.61 6.33 -2.66
CA ASP A 90 -8.33 6.08 -1.41
C ASP A 90 -7.49 6.43 -0.16
N GLY A 91 -6.71 7.51 -0.21
CA GLY A 91 -5.81 7.94 0.88
C GLY A 91 -4.56 7.06 1.04
N LEU A 92 -4.21 6.25 0.04
CA LEU A 92 -3.05 5.37 0.06
C LEU A 92 -2.09 5.71 -1.08
N LEU A 93 -0.81 5.85 -0.74
CA LEU A 93 0.30 5.88 -1.68
C LEU A 93 0.91 4.48 -1.78
N THR A 94 0.84 3.87 -2.94
CA THR A 94 1.40 2.54 -3.21
C THR A 94 2.59 2.64 -4.16
N LEU A 95 3.74 2.19 -3.70
CA LEU A 95 4.98 2.08 -4.47
C LEU A 95 5.21 0.62 -4.86
N LYS A 96 5.33 0.32 -6.16
CA LYS A 96 5.60 -1.02 -6.69
C LYS A 96 6.73 -1.03 -7.70
N GLY A 97 7.29 -2.21 -7.91
CA GLY A 97 8.23 -2.46 -9.00
C GLY A 97 8.86 -3.84 -8.90
N GLU A 98 9.79 -4.13 -9.81
CA GLU A 98 10.50 -5.41 -9.85
C GLU A 98 11.97 -5.21 -10.22
N LYS A 99 12.87 -5.73 -9.37
CA LYS A 99 14.30 -5.77 -9.65
C LYS A 99 14.70 -7.14 -10.14
N ARG A 100 14.97 -7.24 -11.45
CA ARG A 100 15.30 -8.52 -12.10
C ARG A 100 16.79 -8.85 -12.00
N TYR A 101 17.06 -10.15 -11.89
CA TYR A 101 18.41 -10.67 -12.02
C TYR A 101 18.69 -10.98 -13.50
N GLU A 102 19.61 -10.26 -14.11
CA GLU A 102 20.04 -10.51 -15.48
C GLU A 102 21.24 -11.47 -15.48
N LYS A 103 21.04 -12.69 -16.01
CA LYS A 103 22.16 -13.54 -16.45
C LYS A 103 22.54 -13.15 -17.86
N LYS A 104 23.81 -12.79 -18.08
CA LYS A 104 24.31 -12.43 -19.41
C LYS A 104 24.56 -13.64 -20.30
N ASP A 105 24.98 -14.77 -19.74
CA ASP A 105 25.24 -16.02 -20.47
C ASP A 105 25.00 -17.27 -19.61
N GLU A 106 24.77 -18.42 -20.24
CA GLU A 106 24.65 -19.72 -19.54
C GLU A 106 25.93 -20.13 -18.81
N LYS A 107 27.08 -19.61 -19.24
CA LYS A 107 28.39 -19.83 -18.61
C LYS A 107 28.73 -18.82 -17.51
N ASP A 108 27.87 -17.82 -17.28
CA ASP A 108 28.09 -16.79 -16.28
C ASP A 108 27.60 -17.29 -14.90
N GLU A 109 28.47 -18.05 -14.24
CA GLU A 109 28.25 -18.49 -12.86
C GLU A 109 28.70 -17.40 -11.90
N ALA A 110 27.73 -16.71 -11.29
CA ALA A 110 28.01 -15.73 -10.26
C ALA A 110 28.73 -16.39 -9.08
N ARG A 111 29.94 -15.90 -8.77
CA ARG A 111 30.73 -16.41 -7.64
C ARG A 111 30.11 -16.03 -6.29
N VAL A 112 29.49 -14.85 -6.23
CA VAL A 112 28.81 -14.30 -5.06
C VAL A 112 27.61 -13.47 -5.53
N VAL A 113 26.47 -13.63 -4.86
CA VAL A 113 25.25 -12.82 -5.09
C VAL A 113 24.78 -12.28 -3.74
N GLU A 114 25.07 -11.00 -3.47
CA GLU A 114 24.65 -10.31 -2.24
C GLU A 114 23.44 -9.39 -2.49
N ARG A 115 23.24 -8.98 -3.75
CA ARG A 115 22.11 -8.11 -4.13
C ARG A 115 20.82 -8.92 -4.04
N HIS A 116 19.80 -8.30 -3.46
CA HIS A 116 18.44 -8.84 -3.47
C HIS A 116 17.73 -8.48 -4.79
N TYR A 117 16.92 -9.43 -5.27
CA TYR A 117 16.14 -9.35 -6.50
C TYR A 117 14.72 -9.83 -6.23
N GLY A 118 13.78 -9.35 -7.04
CA GLY A 118 12.37 -9.68 -6.96
C GLY A 118 11.46 -8.46 -6.98
N SER A 119 10.16 -8.72 -6.85
CA SER A 119 9.14 -7.69 -6.79
C SER A 119 9.12 -6.99 -5.43
N PHE A 120 8.67 -5.74 -5.40
CA PHE A 120 8.37 -5.03 -4.16
C PHE A 120 7.02 -4.33 -4.24
N GLN A 121 6.40 -4.17 -3.08
CA GLN A 121 5.24 -3.32 -2.87
C GLN A 121 5.31 -2.72 -1.47
N ARG A 122 5.31 -1.40 -1.37
CA ARG A 122 5.14 -0.66 -0.11
C ARG A 122 3.89 0.19 -0.21
N ILE A 123 3.12 0.22 0.87
CA ILE A 123 1.90 1.01 0.97
C ILE A 123 2.08 1.96 2.15
N PHE A 124 1.76 3.23 1.93
CA PHE A 124 1.79 4.28 2.92
C PHE A 124 0.40 4.91 2.99
N THR A 125 -0.10 5.12 4.20
CA THR A 125 -1.31 5.91 4.42
C THR A 125 -0.94 7.38 4.28
N LEU A 126 -1.66 8.11 3.43
CA LEU A 126 -1.50 9.55 3.30
C LEU A 126 -2.17 10.26 4.49
N PRO A 127 -1.49 11.24 5.11
CA PRO A 127 -2.13 12.16 6.04
C PRO A 127 -3.32 12.88 5.39
N SER A 128 -4.33 13.21 6.20
CA SER A 128 -5.56 13.84 5.71
C SER A 128 -5.38 15.26 5.18
N ASP A 129 -4.26 15.89 5.52
CA ASP A 129 -3.85 17.21 5.07
C ASP A 129 -3.09 17.18 3.75
N VAL A 130 -2.82 16.02 3.13
CA VAL A 130 -2.16 15.98 1.82
C VAL A 130 -3.12 16.38 0.68
N ASP A 131 -2.64 17.25 -0.23
CA ASP A 131 -3.31 17.49 -1.51
C ASP A 131 -2.89 16.45 -2.57
N ASP A 132 -3.71 15.41 -2.74
CA ASP A 132 -3.49 14.32 -3.70
C ASP A 132 -3.30 14.80 -5.15
N ALA A 133 -3.86 15.95 -5.52
CA ALA A 133 -3.80 16.47 -6.89
C ALA A 133 -2.44 17.12 -7.21
N GLU A 134 -1.69 17.52 -6.19
CA GLU A 134 -0.38 18.19 -6.32
C GLU A 134 0.79 17.29 -5.94
N ILE A 135 0.56 15.98 -5.79
CA ILE A 135 1.64 15.02 -5.54
C ILE A 135 2.54 14.93 -6.77
N GLU A 136 3.83 15.17 -6.57
CA GLU A 136 4.86 15.07 -7.59
C GLU A 136 5.87 13.97 -7.26
N ALA A 137 6.33 13.27 -8.29
CA ALA A 137 7.36 12.24 -8.16
C ALA A 137 8.50 12.50 -9.14
N LYS A 138 9.73 12.27 -8.66
CA LYS A 138 10.95 12.35 -9.47
C LYS A 138 11.82 11.14 -9.21
N PHE A 139 12.33 10.54 -10.28
CA PHE A 139 13.28 9.45 -10.21
C PHE A 139 14.64 9.92 -10.76
N ASP A 140 15.69 9.88 -9.94
CA ASP A 140 17.05 10.19 -10.38
C ASP A 140 18.05 9.22 -9.74
N LYS A 141 18.94 8.66 -10.55
CA LYS A 141 20.06 7.80 -10.11
C LYS A 141 19.68 6.67 -9.16
N GLY A 142 18.53 6.04 -9.39
CA GLY A 142 18.05 4.93 -8.56
C GLY A 142 17.42 5.38 -7.24
N VAL A 143 17.00 6.64 -7.13
CA VAL A 143 16.28 7.18 -5.98
C VAL A 143 14.97 7.79 -6.46
N LEU A 144 13.86 7.34 -5.89
CA LEU A 144 12.55 7.96 -6.05
C LEU A 144 12.35 8.99 -4.94
N THR A 145 11.97 10.20 -5.31
CA THR A 145 11.51 11.24 -4.38
C THR A 145 10.07 11.60 -4.71
N VAL A 146 9.18 11.48 -3.72
CA VAL A 146 7.77 11.85 -3.81
C VAL A 146 7.52 13.03 -2.88
N THR A 147 7.07 14.15 -3.42
CA THR A 147 6.69 15.34 -2.66
C THR A 147 5.18 15.43 -2.60
N MET A 148 4.65 15.58 -1.39
CA MET A 148 3.23 15.57 -1.09
C MET A 148 2.91 16.86 -0.32
N PRO A 149 2.44 17.91 -1.00
CA PRO A 149 2.04 19.16 -0.36
C PRO A 149 0.94 18.95 0.69
N LYS A 150 0.98 19.77 1.73
CA LYS A 150 -0.08 19.91 2.75
C LYS A 150 -1.12 20.96 2.35
#